data_AF-A0A358NE05-F1
#
_entry.id   AF-A0A358NE05-F1
#
_cell.length_a   1.000
_cell.length_b   1.000
_cell.length_c   1.000
_cell.angle_alpha   90.00
_cell.angle_beta   90.00
_cell.angle_gamma   90.00
#
_symmetry.space_group_name_H-M   'P 1'
#
loop_
_entity.id
_entity.type
_entity.pdbx_description
1 polymer ?
#
loop_
_entity_poly.entity_id
_entity_poly.type
_entity_poly.pdbx_seq_one_letter_code
_entity_poly.pdbx_strand_id
1 'polypeptide(L)'
;MKADLIMMKVQCTLICLFMLGIPGYGCTSQEGFYGEIKEINEQHAFETMRVPDVDIKAYIPEMKLFEVGLTVKELDSMTDYGEHKKAASHLIYEEAADDVDLAFKVLKNCYGAYFYFGGDKAFERAKKHVLSDCEVAGENLSVDILRDSLKRNLGFVKDGHFWIDNGPVFAKAAYYSNEKMVFFKDEKGYYTEQDGKKRNYVSFVDGSDAVEKYMKRSINDEGMLVYRLGILS
;
A
#
# COMPACT_ATOMS: atom_id res chain seq x y z
N MET A 1 -63.90 32.13 -25.49
CA MET A 1 -63.31 31.06 -26.34
C MET A 1 -61.89 31.35 -26.84
N LYS A 2 -61.61 32.45 -27.56
CA LYS A 2 -60.21 32.79 -27.96
C LYS A 2 -59.34 33.29 -26.79
N ALA A 3 -59.91 34.05 -25.85
CA ALA A 3 -59.21 34.55 -24.67
C ALA A 3 -58.82 33.42 -23.69
N ASP A 4 -59.72 32.45 -23.48
CA ASP A 4 -59.51 31.31 -22.57
C ASP A 4 -58.40 30.37 -23.05
N LEU A 5 -58.29 30.18 -24.38
CA LEU A 5 -57.24 29.35 -24.97
C LEU A 5 -55.84 29.98 -24.84
N ILE A 6 -55.76 31.31 -24.87
CA ILE A 6 -54.51 32.05 -24.68
C ILE A 6 -54.11 32.00 -23.20
N MET A 7 -55.07 32.18 -22.28
CA MET A 7 -54.82 32.10 -20.85
C MET A 7 -54.37 30.70 -20.42
N MET A 8 -54.98 29.65 -20.98
CA MET A 8 -54.60 28.26 -20.73
C MET A 8 -53.22 27.92 -21.29
N LYS A 9 -52.85 28.47 -22.47
CA LYS A 9 -51.49 28.33 -23.02
C LYS A 9 -50.45 29.02 -22.15
N VAL A 10 -50.73 30.21 -21.63
CA VAL A 10 -49.81 30.94 -20.74
C VAL A 10 -49.62 30.19 -19.42
N GLN A 11 -50.68 29.64 -18.84
CA GLN A 11 -50.60 28.81 -17.63
C GLN A 11 -49.81 27.51 -17.85
N CYS A 12 -50.03 26.80 -18.97
CA CYS A 12 -49.25 25.60 -19.28
C CYS A 12 -47.76 25.91 -19.50
N THR A 13 -47.42 27.02 -20.17
CA THR A 13 -46.02 27.43 -20.37
C THR A 13 -45.33 27.81 -19.05
N LEU A 14 -46.02 28.47 -18.13
CA LEU A 14 -45.50 28.81 -16.80
C LEU A 14 -45.29 27.56 -15.92
N ILE A 15 -46.18 26.57 -16.00
CA ILE A 15 -46.02 25.29 -15.29
C ILE A 15 -44.84 24.49 -15.86
N CYS A 16 -44.66 24.46 -17.18
CA CYS A 16 -43.48 23.83 -17.80
C CYS A 16 -42.17 24.53 -17.40
N LEU A 17 -42.14 25.86 -17.29
CA LEU A 17 -40.98 26.61 -16.81
C LEU A 17 -40.67 26.35 -15.33
N PHE A 18 -41.69 26.15 -14.50
CA PHE A 18 -41.50 25.76 -13.10
C PHE A 18 -41.00 24.32 -12.93
N MET A 19 -41.42 23.40 -13.81
CA MET A 19 -40.92 22.02 -13.82
C MET A 19 -39.48 21.89 -14.36
N LEU A 20 -39.06 22.80 -15.23
CA LEU A 20 -37.66 22.90 -15.71
C LEU A 20 -36.74 23.62 -14.72
N GLY A 21 -37.30 24.27 -13.69
CA GLY A 21 -36.59 25.02 -12.65
C GLY A 21 -36.39 24.26 -11.34
N ILE A 22 -36.65 22.94 -11.29
CA ILE A 22 -36.23 22.12 -10.16
C ILE A 22 -34.76 21.76 -10.42
N PRO A 23 -33.77 22.34 -9.71
CA PRO A 23 -32.43 21.79 -9.74
C PRO A 23 -32.56 20.37 -9.19
N GLY A 24 -32.39 19.40 -10.09
CA GLY A 24 -32.33 18.00 -9.74
C GLY A 24 -31.31 17.82 -8.62
N TYR A 25 -31.82 17.40 -7.47
CA TYR A 25 -31.16 16.58 -6.47
C TYR A 25 -29.73 16.14 -6.84
N GLY A 26 -28.76 16.59 -6.05
CA GLY A 26 -27.64 15.74 -5.61
C GLY A 26 -26.75 15.11 -6.68
N CYS A 27 -26.65 15.67 -7.88
CA CYS A 27 -25.58 15.26 -8.78
C CYS A 27 -24.33 16.05 -8.39
N THR A 28 -23.45 15.48 -7.56
CA THR A 28 -22.05 15.92 -7.53
C THR A 28 -21.55 15.72 -8.96
N SER A 29 -21.55 16.81 -9.73
CA SER A 29 -21.47 16.77 -11.17
C SER A 29 -20.17 16.13 -11.63
N GLN A 30 -20.18 15.56 -12.84
CA GLN A 30 -18.98 15.11 -13.54
C GLN A 30 -17.86 16.18 -13.53
N GLU A 31 -18.22 17.47 -13.49
CA GLU A 31 -17.29 18.61 -13.34
C GLU A 31 -16.58 18.64 -11.97
N GLY A 32 -17.27 18.28 -10.88
CA GLY A 32 -16.67 18.18 -9.55
C GLY A 32 -15.60 17.10 -9.47
N PHE A 33 -15.84 15.94 -10.08
CA PHE A 33 -14.85 14.87 -10.19
C PHE A 33 -13.59 15.32 -10.95
N TYR A 34 -13.74 15.95 -12.11
CA TYR A 34 -12.60 16.44 -12.88
C TYR A 34 -11.84 17.58 -12.19
N GLY A 35 -12.55 18.43 -11.43
CA GLY A 35 -11.92 19.44 -10.57
C GLY A 35 -11.00 18.82 -9.51
N GLU A 36 -11.48 17.79 -8.82
CA GLU A 36 -10.70 17.05 -7.81
C GLU A 36 -9.53 16.28 -8.42
N ILE A 37 -9.72 15.63 -9.57
CA ILE A 37 -8.63 14.99 -10.32
C ILE A 37 -7.56 16.01 -10.73
N LYS A 38 -7.96 17.21 -11.12
CA LYS A 38 -7.02 18.28 -11.46
C LYS A 38 -6.21 18.70 -10.24
N GLU A 39 -6.84 18.91 -9.08
CA GLU A 39 -6.14 19.23 -7.82
C GLU A 39 -5.16 18.11 -7.43
N ILE A 40 -5.57 16.84 -7.52
CA ILE A 40 -4.71 15.69 -7.26
C ILE A 40 -3.53 15.65 -8.24
N ASN A 41 -3.77 15.89 -9.52
CA ASN A 41 -2.72 15.90 -10.54
C ASN A 41 -1.74 17.07 -10.35
N GLU A 42 -2.21 18.24 -9.95
CA GLU A 42 -1.35 19.39 -9.63
C GLU A 42 -0.47 19.10 -8.40
N GLN A 43 -1.04 18.52 -7.35
CA GLN A 43 -0.29 18.09 -6.17
C GLN A 43 0.72 16.98 -6.52
N HIS A 44 0.29 15.97 -7.28
CA HIS A 44 1.15 14.88 -7.71
C HIS A 44 2.28 15.40 -8.60
N ALA A 45 2.01 16.33 -9.52
CA ALA A 45 3.05 16.97 -10.33
C ALA A 45 4.05 17.74 -9.47
N PHE A 46 3.58 18.43 -8.42
CA PHE A 46 4.46 19.10 -7.47
C PHE A 46 5.32 18.09 -6.68
N GLU A 47 4.74 16.97 -6.25
CA GLU A 47 5.47 15.92 -5.52
C GLU A 47 6.48 15.19 -6.41
N THR A 48 6.13 14.88 -7.66
CA THR A 48 7.05 14.24 -8.59
C THR A 48 8.21 15.17 -8.98
N MET A 49 8.00 16.49 -9.06
CA MET A 49 9.11 17.45 -9.22
C MET A 49 10.11 17.43 -8.05
N ARG A 50 9.69 16.98 -6.86
CA ARG A 50 10.59 16.84 -5.69
C ARG A 50 11.35 15.52 -5.67
N VAL A 51 10.95 14.56 -6.50
CA VAL A 51 11.62 13.27 -6.64
C VAL A 51 12.48 13.34 -7.90
N PRO A 52 13.82 13.23 -7.80
CA PRO A 52 14.66 13.21 -8.98
C PRO A 52 14.32 12.00 -9.86
N ASP A 53 14.43 12.17 -11.18
CA ASP A 53 14.30 11.06 -12.12
C ASP A 53 15.22 9.91 -11.71
N VAL A 54 14.64 8.73 -11.60
CA VAL A 54 15.34 7.53 -11.18
C VAL A 54 15.92 6.84 -12.41
N ASP A 55 17.25 6.75 -12.49
CA ASP A 55 17.89 5.90 -13.49
C ASP A 55 17.65 4.42 -13.15
N ILE A 56 16.66 3.81 -13.81
CA ILE A 56 16.32 2.40 -13.59
C ILE A 56 17.49 1.46 -13.88
N LYS A 57 18.46 1.87 -14.71
CA LYS A 57 19.66 1.05 -15.00
C LYS A 57 20.54 0.88 -13.78
N ALA A 58 20.48 1.80 -12.81
CA ALA A 58 21.18 1.64 -11.53
C ALA A 58 20.67 0.43 -10.72
N TYR A 59 19.49 -0.10 -11.07
CA TYR A 59 18.83 -1.20 -10.38
C TYR A 59 18.70 -2.48 -11.21
N ILE A 60 19.07 -2.42 -12.49
CA ILE A 60 19.02 -3.54 -13.42
C ILE A 60 20.46 -3.90 -13.77
N PRO A 61 21.08 -4.89 -13.11
CA PRO A 61 22.41 -5.33 -13.47
C PRO A 61 22.39 -5.91 -14.89
N GLU A 62 23.51 -5.80 -15.61
CA GLU A 62 23.72 -6.57 -16.83
C GLU A 62 23.83 -8.06 -16.46
N MET A 63 22.72 -8.78 -16.58
CA MET A 63 22.70 -10.22 -16.38
C MET A 63 23.16 -10.90 -17.67
N LYS A 64 24.19 -11.74 -17.56
CA LYS A 64 24.51 -12.68 -18.64
C LYS A 64 23.34 -13.65 -18.77
N LEU A 65 22.80 -13.79 -19.98
CA LEU A 65 21.80 -14.81 -20.27
C LEU A 65 22.31 -16.17 -19.75
N PHE A 66 21.48 -16.87 -18.98
CA PHE A 66 21.73 -18.22 -18.44
C PHE A 66 22.59 -18.37 -17.17
N GLU A 67 23.07 -17.29 -16.53
CA GLU A 67 23.70 -17.41 -15.21
C GLU A 67 22.63 -17.34 -14.10
N VAL A 68 22.28 -18.49 -13.52
CA VAL A 68 21.31 -18.59 -12.40
C VAL A 68 21.94 -18.25 -11.05
N GLY A 69 23.28 -18.16 -10.99
CA GLY A 69 24.05 -17.84 -9.78
C GLY A 69 24.00 -18.91 -8.66
N LEU A 70 23.40 -20.07 -8.93
CA LEU A 70 23.23 -21.19 -8.02
C LEU A 70 23.65 -22.50 -8.71
N THR A 71 24.30 -23.39 -7.96
CA THR A 71 24.64 -24.74 -8.41
C THR A 71 23.43 -25.68 -8.33
N VAL A 72 23.47 -26.80 -9.04
CA VAL A 72 22.41 -27.83 -8.96
C VAL A 72 22.25 -28.34 -7.52
N LYS A 73 23.35 -28.56 -6.81
CA LYS A 73 23.32 -29.00 -5.41
C LYS A 73 22.64 -27.98 -4.49
N GLU A 74 22.94 -26.70 -4.67
CA GLU A 74 22.27 -25.62 -3.91
C GLU A 74 20.76 -25.58 -4.22
N LEU A 75 20.37 -25.70 -5.49
CA LEU A 75 18.96 -25.78 -5.89
C LEU A 75 18.25 -27.00 -5.28
N ASP A 76 18.86 -28.19 -5.37
CA ASP A 76 18.31 -29.43 -4.82
C ASP A 76 18.09 -29.30 -3.31
N SER A 77 19.07 -28.74 -2.57
CA SER A 77 18.97 -28.52 -1.13
C SER A 77 17.81 -27.61 -0.70
N MET A 78 17.34 -26.74 -1.59
CA MET A 78 16.19 -25.86 -1.33
C MET A 78 14.85 -26.55 -1.60
N THR A 79 14.83 -27.64 -2.36
CA THR A 79 13.61 -28.36 -2.77
C THR A 79 13.23 -29.54 -1.88
N ASP A 80 14.13 -29.99 -0.99
CA ASP A 80 13.91 -31.09 -0.05
C ASP A 80 13.02 -30.70 1.17
N TYR A 81 12.15 -29.70 0.98
CA TYR A 81 11.29 -29.14 2.02
C TYR A 81 10.32 -30.20 2.55
N GLY A 82 10.61 -30.72 3.75
CA GLY A 82 9.81 -31.74 4.44
C GLY A 82 10.48 -33.10 4.65
N GLU A 83 11.66 -33.32 4.05
CA GLU A 83 12.48 -34.52 4.33
C GLU A 83 13.14 -34.42 5.71
N HIS A 84 13.53 -33.21 6.12
CA HIS A 84 14.12 -32.91 7.43
C HIS A 84 13.04 -32.50 8.45
N LYS A 85 12.39 -33.48 9.08
CA LYS A 85 11.25 -33.27 10.00
C LYS A 85 11.60 -32.79 11.41
N LYS A 86 12.88 -32.59 11.74
CA LYS A 86 13.31 -32.06 13.04
C LYS A 86 14.17 -30.82 12.81
N ALA A 87 13.62 -29.64 13.12
CA ALA A 87 14.45 -28.46 13.30
C ALA A 87 15.42 -28.73 14.45
N ALA A 88 16.72 -28.67 14.17
CA ALA A 88 17.73 -28.67 15.21
C ALA A 88 17.50 -27.42 16.09
N SER A 89 17.44 -27.58 17.41
CA SER A 89 17.29 -26.42 18.31
C SER A 89 18.61 -25.67 18.50
N HIS A 90 19.73 -26.37 18.32
CA HIS A 90 21.09 -25.83 18.35
C HIS A 90 21.72 -26.02 16.98
N LEU A 91 22.50 -25.03 16.54
CA LEU A 91 23.22 -25.06 15.28
C LEU A 91 24.72 -25.02 15.57
N ILE A 92 25.52 -25.70 14.74
CA ILE A 92 26.96 -25.41 14.69
C ILE A 92 27.19 -24.21 13.77
N TYR A 93 28.25 -23.45 14.04
CA TYR A 93 28.54 -22.22 13.31
C TYR A 93 28.69 -22.46 11.81
N GLU A 94 29.35 -23.56 11.42
CA GLU A 94 29.60 -23.91 10.02
C GLU A 94 28.29 -24.16 9.25
N GLU A 95 27.34 -24.88 9.85
CA GLU A 95 26.01 -25.11 9.25
C GLU A 95 25.23 -23.80 9.10
N ALA A 96 25.22 -22.97 10.14
CA ALA A 96 24.57 -21.67 10.09
C ALA A 96 25.23 -20.74 9.05
N ALA A 97 26.55 -20.80 8.90
CA ALA A 97 27.28 -20.01 7.92
C ALA A 97 26.95 -20.45 6.48
N ASP A 98 26.88 -21.77 6.23
CA ASP A 98 26.48 -22.30 4.93
C ASP A 98 25.04 -21.90 4.56
N ASP A 99 24.10 -21.98 5.51
CA ASP A 99 22.71 -21.55 5.32
C ASP A 99 22.61 -20.04 5.04
N VAL A 100 23.35 -19.21 5.79
CA VAL A 100 23.42 -17.77 5.56
C VAL A 100 24.01 -17.47 4.18
N ASP A 101 25.08 -18.16 3.79
CA ASP A 101 25.70 -17.99 2.48
C ASP A 101 24.74 -18.32 1.34
N LEU A 102 24.02 -19.44 1.45
CA LEU A 102 23.02 -19.83 0.48
C LEU A 102 21.85 -18.85 0.44
N ALA A 103 21.32 -18.44 1.59
CA ALA A 103 20.23 -17.47 1.66
C ALA A 103 20.59 -16.14 0.98
N PHE A 104 21.80 -15.61 1.22
CA PHE A 104 22.25 -14.36 0.60
C PHE A 104 22.54 -14.50 -0.90
N LYS A 105 22.96 -15.69 -1.38
CA LYS A 105 23.01 -15.99 -2.82
C LYS A 105 21.62 -15.99 -3.45
N VAL A 106 20.62 -16.57 -2.79
CA VAL A 106 19.23 -16.55 -3.27
C VAL A 106 18.71 -15.12 -3.33
N LEU A 107 18.98 -14.30 -2.29
CA LEU A 107 18.60 -12.88 -2.31
C LEU A 107 19.24 -12.15 -3.50
N LYS A 108 20.52 -12.36 -3.77
CA LYS A 108 21.21 -11.71 -4.89
C LYS A 108 20.63 -12.07 -6.25
N ASN A 109 20.28 -13.34 -6.46
CA ASN A 109 19.90 -13.85 -7.78
C ASN A 109 18.39 -13.89 -8.03
N CYS A 110 17.57 -13.92 -6.98
CA CYS A 110 16.12 -14.15 -7.08
C CYS A 110 15.26 -13.03 -6.48
N TYR A 111 15.82 -12.12 -5.68
CA TYR A 111 15.04 -11.02 -5.12
C TYR A 111 15.07 -9.78 -6.03
N GLY A 112 13.95 -9.52 -6.73
CA GLY A 112 13.87 -8.46 -7.74
C GLY A 112 14.18 -7.04 -7.22
N ALA A 113 14.00 -6.78 -5.92
CA ALA A 113 14.32 -5.49 -5.31
C ALA A 113 15.71 -5.44 -4.66
N TYR A 114 16.59 -6.42 -4.92
CA TYR A 114 17.94 -6.49 -4.33
C TYR A 114 18.75 -5.20 -4.54
N PHE A 115 18.88 -4.76 -5.80
CA PHE A 115 19.60 -3.52 -6.10
C PHE A 115 18.85 -2.29 -5.61
N TYR A 116 17.51 -2.33 -5.61
CA TYR A 116 16.68 -1.23 -5.08
C TYR A 116 17.01 -0.94 -3.61
N PHE A 117 17.20 -1.97 -2.80
CA PHE A 117 17.58 -1.83 -1.39
C PHE A 117 19.10 -1.71 -1.14
N GLY A 118 19.88 -1.35 -2.15
CA GLY A 118 21.30 -1.02 -2.01
C GLY A 118 22.29 -2.10 -2.44
N GLY A 119 21.79 -3.20 -3.02
CA GLY A 119 22.59 -4.24 -3.68
C GLY A 119 23.70 -4.83 -2.80
N ASP A 120 24.80 -5.25 -3.44
CA ASP A 120 25.93 -5.92 -2.78
C ASP A 120 26.40 -5.17 -1.52
N LYS A 121 26.47 -3.83 -1.56
CA LYS A 121 26.94 -3.03 -0.41
C LYS A 121 26.05 -3.21 0.82
N ALA A 122 24.73 -3.20 0.65
CA ALA A 122 23.80 -3.30 1.77
C ALA A 122 23.68 -4.75 2.27
N PHE A 123 23.56 -5.70 1.35
CA PHE A 123 23.36 -7.10 1.68
C PHE A 123 24.64 -7.78 2.19
N GLU A 124 25.82 -7.51 1.64
CA GLU A 124 27.07 -8.06 2.19
C GLU A 124 27.39 -7.53 3.59
N ARG A 125 27.01 -6.27 3.87
CA ARG A 125 27.11 -5.73 5.23
C ARG A 125 26.18 -6.49 6.18
N ALA A 126 24.94 -6.71 5.78
CA ALA A 126 23.97 -7.47 6.58
C ALA A 126 24.45 -8.91 6.80
N LYS A 127 24.93 -9.58 5.76
CA LYS A 127 25.50 -10.93 5.82
C LYS A 127 26.63 -11.02 6.85
N LYS A 128 27.60 -10.10 6.81
CA LYS A 128 28.71 -10.05 7.76
C LYS A 128 28.25 -9.88 9.21
N HIS A 129 27.26 -9.03 9.45
CA HIS A 129 26.70 -8.87 10.79
C HIS A 129 25.96 -10.12 11.25
N VAL A 130 25.23 -10.81 10.37
CA VAL A 130 24.57 -12.07 10.72
C VAL A 130 25.58 -13.13 11.12
N LEU A 131 26.63 -13.33 10.33
CA LEU A 131 27.71 -14.27 10.63
C LEU A 131 28.43 -13.90 11.95
N SER A 132 28.71 -12.61 12.17
CA SER A 132 29.29 -12.14 13.42
C SER A 132 28.38 -12.41 14.63
N ASP A 133 27.07 -12.23 14.50
CA ASP A 133 26.11 -12.54 15.56
C ASP A 133 26.09 -14.06 15.86
N CYS A 134 26.21 -14.90 14.83
CA CYS A 134 26.32 -16.35 14.99
C CYS A 134 27.61 -16.77 15.69
N GLU A 135 28.75 -16.17 15.31
CA GLU A 135 30.06 -16.42 15.93
C GLU A 135 30.06 -16.03 17.41
N VAL A 136 29.49 -14.86 17.73
CA VAL A 136 29.36 -14.37 19.11
C VAL A 136 28.47 -15.28 19.97
N ALA A 137 27.44 -15.89 19.38
CA ALA A 137 26.57 -16.81 20.11
C ALA A 137 27.30 -18.09 20.55
N GLY A 138 28.32 -18.53 19.79
CA GLY A 138 29.13 -19.71 20.10
C GLY A 138 28.27 -20.95 20.36
N GLU A 139 28.50 -21.61 21.49
CA GLU A 139 27.74 -22.82 21.88
C GLU A 139 26.24 -22.57 22.12
N ASN A 140 25.83 -21.31 22.33
CA ASN A 140 24.41 -20.96 22.51
C ASN A 140 23.68 -20.73 21.17
N LEU A 141 24.36 -20.89 20.02
CA LEU A 141 23.76 -20.65 18.73
C LEU A 141 22.54 -21.55 18.49
N SER A 142 21.40 -20.90 18.30
CA SER A 142 20.11 -21.53 18.06
C SER A 142 19.46 -20.98 16.80
N VAL A 143 18.44 -21.70 16.31
CA VAL A 143 17.61 -21.23 15.19
C VAL A 143 16.96 -19.88 15.51
N ASP A 144 16.54 -19.66 16.75
CA ASP A 144 15.94 -18.38 17.16
C ASP A 144 16.95 -17.24 17.07
N ILE A 145 18.21 -17.45 17.50
CA ILE A 145 19.27 -16.44 17.39
C ILE A 145 19.57 -16.12 15.93
N LEU A 146 19.73 -17.13 15.07
CA LEU A 146 19.96 -16.94 13.64
C LEU A 146 18.80 -16.19 12.99
N ARG A 147 17.56 -16.59 13.26
CA ARG A 147 16.34 -15.93 12.76
C ARG A 147 16.28 -14.47 13.16
N ASP A 148 16.50 -14.18 14.44
CA ASP A 148 16.38 -12.83 14.96
C ASP A 148 17.52 -11.93 14.46
N SER A 149 18.71 -12.51 14.26
CA SER A 149 19.82 -11.88 13.58
C SER A 149 19.50 -11.54 12.13
N LEU A 150 18.94 -12.48 11.35
CA LEU A 150 18.50 -12.25 9.98
C LEU A 150 17.43 -11.14 9.90
N LYS A 151 16.38 -11.21 10.73
CA LYS A 151 15.32 -10.19 10.78
C LYS A 151 15.87 -8.79 11.07
N ARG A 152 16.73 -8.67 12.08
CA ARG A 152 17.34 -7.39 12.47
C ARG A 152 18.25 -6.83 11.36
N ASN A 153 19.14 -7.65 10.81
CA ASN A 153 20.14 -7.19 9.84
C ASN A 153 19.56 -6.98 8.44
N LEU A 154 18.45 -7.64 8.07
CA LEU A 154 17.70 -7.40 6.83
C LEU A 154 16.56 -6.37 7.00
N GLY A 155 16.39 -5.78 8.18
CA GLY A 155 15.31 -4.82 8.46
C GLY A 155 15.36 -3.51 7.66
N PHE A 156 16.43 -3.27 6.89
CA PHE A 156 16.51 -2.17 5.92
C PHE A 156 15.65 -2.42 4.67
N VAL A 157 15.28 -3.68 4.40
CA VAL A 157 14.36 -4.06 3.32
C VAL A 157 12.94 -3.70 3.75
N LYS A 158 12.39 -2.63 3.17
CA LYS A 158 11.04 -2.11 3.47
C LYS A 158 9.99 -2.63 2.50
N ASP A 159 10.01 -3.94 2.25
CA ASP A 159 9.08 -4.64 1.38
C ASP A 159 8.10 -5.48 2.20
N GLY A 160 6.81 -5.14 2.14
CA GLY A 160 5.76 -5.80 2.91
C GLY A 160 5.59 -7.30 2.64
N HIS A 161 6.19 -7.84 1.57
CA HIS A 161 6.22 -9.26 1.24
C HIS A 161 7.50 -9.98 1.69
N PHE A 162 8.51 -9.24 2.16
CA PHE A 162 9.80 -9.79 2.54
C PHE A 162 9.80 -10.34 3.96
N TRP A 163 9.68 -11.66 4.09
CA TRP A 163 9.46 -12.35 5.36
C TRP A 163 10.58 -13.35 5.64
N ILE A 164 10.93 -13.49 6.93
CA ILE A 164 11.87 -14.50 7.44
C ILE A 164 11.12 -15.31 8.50
N ASP A 165 11.08 -16.64 8.35
CA ASP A 165 10.36 -17.55 9.25
C ASP A 165 8.94 -17.05 9.57
N ASN A 166 8.14 -16.83 8.51
CA ASN A 166 6.76 -16.33 8.57
C ASN A 166 6.55 -15.00 9.35
N GLY A 167 7.62 -14.23 9.57
CA GLY A 167 7.56 -12.94 10.23
C GLY A 167 8.16 -11.83 9.35
N PRO A 168 7.58 -10.62 9.36
CA PRO A 168 8.13 -9.50 8.61
C PRO A 168 9.46 -9.05 9.25
N VAL A 169 10.37 -8.53 8.43
CA VAL A 169 11.64 -7.96 8.91
C VAL A 169 11.51 -6.52 9.41
N PHE A 170 10.36 -5.88 9.20
CA PHE A 170 10.05 -4.54 9.69
C PHE A 170 8.56 -4.39 10.03
N ALA A 171 8.23 -3.40 10.84
CA ALA A 171 6.85 -3.04 11.13
C ALA A 171 6.18 -2.48 9.87
N LYS A 172 5.26 -3.26 9.29
CA LYS A 172 4.46 -2.84 8.13
C LYS A 172 3.41 -1.82 8.57
N ALA A 173 3.25 -0.76 7.78
CA ALA A 173 2.11 0.12 7.92
C ALA A 173 0.84 -0.56 7.39
N ALA A 174 -0.24 -0.53 8.16
CA ALA A 174 -1.51 -1.14 7.80
C ALA A 174 -2.57 -0.05 7.59
N TYR A 175 -3.17 -0.04 6.41
CA TYR A 175 -4.28 0.86 6.13
C TYR A 175 -5.60 0.16 6.46
N TYR A 176 -6.35 0.74 7.40
CA TYR A 176 -7.67 0.28 7.80
C TYR A 176 -8.70 1.25 7.28
N SER A 177 -9.71 0.76 6.57
CA SER A 177 -10.83 1.56 6.10
C SER A 177 -12.17 0.86 6.27
N ASN A 178 -13.23 1.65 6.41
CA ASN A 178 -14.60 1.14 6.43
C ASN A 178 -15.27 1.35 5.06
N GLU A 179 -15.47 0.27 4.32
CA GLU A 179 -16.13 0.30 3.00
C GLU A 179 -17.66 0.34 3.07
N LYS A 180 -18.26 0.09 4.25
CA LYS A 180 -19.73 0.08 4.38
C LYS A 180 -20.32 1.48 4.52
N MET A 181 -19.56 2.41 5.09
CA MET A 181 -20.00 3.80 5.26
C MET A 181 -19.36 4.70 4.22
N VAL A 182 -20.20 5.55 3.64
CA VAL A 182 -19.84 6.52 2.63
C VAL A 182 -20.19 7.90 3.17
N PHE A 183 -19.26 8.83 3.00
CA PHE A 183 -19.42 10.22 3.38
C PHE A 183 -19.26 11.10 2.15
N PHE A 184 -19.99 12.20 2.14
CA PHE A 184 -19.87 13.27 1.16
C PHE A 184 -19.37 14.51 1.89
N LYS A 185 -18.88 15.51 1.16
CA LYS A 185 -18.35 16.75 1.74
C LYS A 185 -19.04 17.94 1.08
N ASP A 186 -19.46 18.90 1.89
CA ASP A 186 -19.88 20.23 1.45
C ASP A 186 -19.20 21.32 2.30
N GLU A 187 -19.62 22.57 2.14
CA GLU A 187 -19.08 23.73 2.87
C GLU A 187 -19.17 23.61 4.40
N LYS A 188 -20.11 22.82 4.94
CA LYS A 188 -20.27 22.60 6.38
C LYS A 188 -19.45 21.42 6.90
N GLY A 189 -18.92 20.58 6.01
CA GLY A 189 -18.09 19.43 6.35
C GLY A 189 -18.62 18.11 5.82
N TYR A 190 -18.23 17.03 6.48
CA TYR A 190 -18.55 15.66 6.06
C TYR A 190 -19.93 15.22 6.52
N TYR A 191 -20.68 14.53 5.67
CA TYR A 191 -22.02 14.07 5.99
C TYR A 191 -22.35 12.72 5.35
N THR A 192 -23.32 12.01 5.91
CA THR A 192 -23.88 10.78 5.32
C THR A 192 -25.21 11.07 4.62
N GLU A 193 -25.47 10.37 3.52
CA GLU A 193 -26.79 10.36 2.86
C GLU A 193 -27.56 9.08 3.17
N GLN A 194 -28.88 9.19 3.27
CA GLN A 194 -29.80 8.05 3.34
C GLN A 194 -31.01 8.37 2.47
N ASP A 195 -31.38 7.44 1.58
CA ASP A 195 -32.47 7.63 0.61
C ASP A 195 -32.33 8.91 -0.24
N GLY A 196 -31.10 9.26 -0.62
CA GLY A 196 -30.79 10.47 -1.41
C GLY A 196 -30.97 11.79 -0.65
N LYS A 197 -31.06 11.75 0.69
CA LYS A 197 -31.17 12.94 1.55
C LYS A 197 -29.99 13.03 2.51
N LYS A 198 -29.43 14.24 2.64
CA LYS A 198 -28.43 14.56 3.66
C LYS A 198 -29.01 14.33 5.05
N ARG A 199 -28.32 13.55 5.87
CA ARG A 199 -28.84 13.18 7.20
C ARG A 199 -28.06 13.85 8.32
N ASN A 200 -26.80 13.47 8.51
CA ASN A 200 -26.01 13.85 9.67
C ASN A 200 -24.63 14.31 9.23
N TYR A 201 -24.18 15.43 9.80
CA TYR A 201 -22.79 15.88 9.71
C TYR A 201 -21.93 15.15 10.74
N VAL A 202 -20.68 14.88 10.38
CA VAL A 202 -19.68 14.29 11.26
C VAL A 202 -18.94 15.40 11.98
N SER A 203 -19.11 15.48 13.29
CA SER A 203 -18.41 16.47 14.13
C SER A 203 -17.16 15.90 14.82
N PHE A 204 -17.17 14.60 15.14
CA PHE A 204 -16.06 13.92 15.81
C PHE A 204 -15.85 12.52 15.23
N VAL A 205 -14.59 12.08 15.18
CA VAL A 205 -14.20 10.69 14.92
C VAL A 205 -13.30 10.26 16.07
N ASP A 206 -13.72 9.21 16.79
CA ASP A 206 -12.98 8.67 17.95
C ASP A 206 -12.61 9.76 19.00
N GLY A 207 -13.58 10.63 19.32
CA GLY A 207 -13.39 11.73 20.28
C GLY A 207 -12.55 12.92 19.76
N SER A 208 -12.05 12.87 18.53
CA SER A 208 -11.29 13.95 17.90
C SER A 208 -12.15 14.76 16.93
N ASP A 209 -12.08 16.09 17.00
CA ASP A 209 -12.71 17.02 16.06
C ASP A 209 -11.92 17.19 14.75
N ALA A 210 -10.71 16.62 14.68
CA ALA A 210 -9.87 16.60 13.48
C ALA A 210 -10.38 15.56 12.45
N VAL A 211 -11.67 15.65 12.08
CA VAL A 211 -12.37 14.71 11.20
C VAL A 211 -11.64 14.52 9.87
N GLU A 212 -11.07 15.58 9.30
CA GLU A 212 -10.30 15.57 8.05
C GLU A 212 -9.15 14.53 8.07
N LYS A 213 -8.53 14.29 9.24
CA LYS A 213 -7.44 13.30 9.40
C LYS A 213 -7.90 11.89 9.06
N TYR A 214 -9.17 11.59 9.33
CA TYR A 214 -9.77 10.27 9.18
C TYR A 214 -10.51 10.10 7.86
N MET A 215 -10.90 11.18 7.19
CA MET A 215 -11.66 11.12 5.94
C MET A 215 -10.74 11.00 4.73
N LYS A 216 -10.72 9.81 4.12
CA LYS A 216 -9.91 9.50 2.93
C LYS A 216 -10.79 9.47 1.69
N ARG A 217 -10.33 10.14 0.63
CA ARG A 217 -10.97 10.14 -0.69
C ARG A 217 -11.10 8.70 -1.21
N SER A 218 -12.22 8.38 -1.82
CA SER A 218 -12.56 7.07 -2.41
C SER A 218 -13.52 7.28 -3.57
N ILE A 219 -13.77 6.21 -4.31
CA ILE A 219 -14.83 6.13 -5.32
C ILE A 219 -15.87 5.11 -4.83
N ASN A 220 -17.15 5.35 -5.08
CA ASN A 220 -18.23 4.38 -4.82
C ASN A 220 -18.57 3.56 -6.07
N ASP A 221 -19.51 2.63 -5.97
CA ASP A 221 -19.86 1.70 -7.05
C ASP A 221 -20.45 2.42 -8.28
N GLU A 222 -20.99 3.62 -8.10
CA GLU A 222 -21.49 4.49 -9.16
C GLU A 222 -20.41 5.38 -9.79
N GLY A 223 -19.14 5.29 -9.36
CA GLY A 223 -18.05 6.10 -9.89
C GLY A 223 -17.97 7.52 -9.33
N MET A 224 -18.74 7.82 -8.28
CA MET A 224 -18.78 9.13 -7.63
C MET A 224 -17.65 9.29 -6.62
N LEU A 225 -17.09 10.49 -6.54
CA LEU A 225 -16.11 10.83 -5.50
C LEU A 225 -16.80 10.88 -4.13
N VAL A 226 -16.27 10.12 -3.20
CA VAL A 226 -16.78 10.01 -1.84
C VAL A 226 -15.62 9.99 -0.84
N TYR A 227 -15.95 10.00 0.44
CA TYR A 227 -15.02 9.89 1.53
C TYR A 227 -15.35 8.65 2.38
N ARG A 228 -14.30 8.01 2.89
CA ARG A 228 -14.40 6.87 3.80
C ARG A 228 -13.51 7.10 5.00
N LEU A 229 -13.91 6.57 6.14
CA LEU A 229 -13.04 6.55 7.31
C LEU A 229 -11.84 5.65 7.01
N GLY A 230 -10.64 6.19 7.20
CA GLY A 230 -9.37 5.54 6.92
C GLY A 230 -8.28 5.96 7.89
N ILE A 231 -7.56 4.99 8.44
CA ILE A 231 -6.40 5.19 9.33
C ILE A 231 -5.23 4.36 8.80
N LEU A 232 -4.06 4.99 8.73
CA LEU A 232 -2.79 4.29 8.53
C LEU A 232 -2.17 4.05 9.91
N SER A 233 -2.01 2.78 10.28
CA SER A 233 -1.30 2.32 11.47
C SER A 233 0.13 1.92 11.15
#